data_AF-A0A3S0CWI5-F1
#
_entry.id   AF-A0A3S0CWI5-F1
#
_cell.length_a   1.000
_cell.length_b   1.000
_cell.length_c   1.000
_cell.angle_alpha   90.00
_cell.angle_beta   90.00
_cell.angle_gamma   90.00
#
_symmetry.space_group_name_H-M   'P 1'
#
loop_
_entity.id
_entity.type
_entity.pdbx_description
1 polymer ?
#
loop_
_entity_poly.entity_id
_entity_poly.type
_entity_poly.pdbx_seq_one_letter_code
_entity_poly.pdbx_strand_id
1 'polypeptide(L)'
;MTMLHVERLGGLAGFGGPRARIRSCGCIELADLPDAARASVEALFRKPPPKRRSPSTAADGFRYRLRCEIDGEERSIEVAETAVPAAVSACVHDELI
;
A
#
# COMPACT_ATOMS: atom_id res chain seq x y z
N MET A 1 14.55 4.63 12.32
CA MET A 1 14.31 4.72 10.87
C MET A 1 13.03 3.98 10.60
N THR A 2 11.96 4.66 10.16
CA THR A 2 10.68 3.99 9.93
C THR A 2 10.60 3.57 8.47
N MET A 3 10.76 2.27 8.23
CA MET A 3 10.60 1.67 6.91
C MET A 3 9.10 1.53 6.59
N LEU A 4 8.68 2.00 5.42
CA LEU A 4 7.34 1.78 4.88
C LEU A 4 7.41 0.65 3.84
N HIS A 5 6.83 -0.48 4.19
CA HIS A 5 6.58 -1.58 3.27
C HIS A 5 5.26 -1.35 2.54
N VAL A 6 5.31 -1.50 1.23
CA VAL A 6 4.18 -1.27 0.33
C VAL A 6 3.97 -2.53 -0.49
N GLU A 7 2.76 -3.05 -0.49
CA GLU A 7 2.40 -4.23 -1.27
C GLU A 7 1.12 -3.93 -2.05
N ARG A 8 1.15 -4.13 -3.35
CA ARG A 8 -0.02 -3.94 -4.20
C ARG A 8 -0.79 -5.27 -4.30
N LEU A 9 -1.98 -5.27 -3.72
CA LEU A 9 -2.91 -6.38 -3.60
C LEU A 9 -4.00 -6.30 -4.67
N GLY A 10 -4.05 -7.31 -5.54
CA GLY A 10 -5.08 -7.43 -6.57
C GLY A 10 -4.92 -6.41 -7.71
N GLY A 11 -5.32 -6.80 -8.90
CA GLY A 11 -5.23 -6.01 -10.13
C GLY A 11 -5.76 -6.79 -11.32
N LEU A 12 -6.12 -6.07 -12.38
CA LEU A 12 -6.64 -6.60 -13.65
C LEU A 12 -5.98 -7.95 -14.00
N ALA A 13 -6.80 -8.98 -14.29
CA ALA A 13 -6.37 -10.32 -14.71
C ALA A 13 -5.62 -11.21 -13.68
N GLY A 14 -5.74 -10.95 -12.38
CA GLY A 14 -5.27 -11.88 -11.35
C GLY A 14 -3.84 -11.65 -10.84
N PHE A 15 -3.28 -10.47 -11.09
CA PHE A 15 -2.05 -10.01 -10.43
C PHE A 15 -2.25 -9.90 -8.91
N GLY A 16 -1.30 -10.43 -8.13
CA GLY A 16 -1.35 -10.43 -6.66
C GLY A 16 -2.39 -11.36 -6.02
N GLY A 17 -3.07 -12.21 -6.80
CA GLY A 17 -3.98 -13.24 -6.29
C GLY A 17 -3.27 -14.52 -5.83
N PRO A 18 -3.96 -15.47 -5.16
CA PRO A 18 -3.38 -16.72 -4.64
C PRO A 18 -2.81 -17.69 -5.70
N ARG A 19 -2.89 -17.36 -7.00
CA ARG A 19 -2.24 -18.07 -8.13
C ARG A 19 -1.37 -17.17 -9.01
N ALA A 20 -1.17 -15.92 -8.61
CA ALA A 20 -0.30 -15.00 -9.33
C ALA A 20 1.15 -15.45 -9.19
N ARG A 21 1.87 -15.53 -10.31
CA ARG A 21 3.33 -15.68 -10.29
C ARG A 21 4.05 -14.34 -10.18
N ILE A 22 3.31 -13.27 -9.87
CA ILE A 22 3.84 -11.92 -9.77
C ILE A 22 3.35 -11.31 -8.46
N ARG A 23 4.31 -10.83 -7.67
CA ARG A 23 4.08 -10.01 -6.49
C ARG A 23 4.54 -8.59 -6.77
N SER A 24 3.70 -7.63 -6.41
CA SER A 24 4.02 -6.22 -6.52
C SER A 24 4.37 -5.70 -5.13
N CYS A 25 5.65 -5.49 -4.85
CA CYS A 25 6.13 -5.02 -3.55
C CYS A 25 7.14 -3.88 -3.70
N GLY A 26 7.27 -3.05 -2.67
CA GLY A 26 8.22 -1.96 -2.58
C GLY A 26 8.52 -1.62 -1.12
N CYS A 27 9.71 -1.08 -0.86
CA CYS A 27 10.12 -0.61 0.46
C CYS A 27 10.77 0.76 0.31
N ILE A 28 10.29 1.72 1.08
CA ILE A 28 10.83 3.09 1.09
C ILE A 28 10.95 3.57 2.53
N GLU A 29 12.01 4.28 2.86
CA GLU A 29 12.09 4.94 4.15
C GLU A 29 11.12 6.13 4.16
N LEU A 30 10.36 6.32 5.24
CA LEU A 30 9.52 7.51 5.37
C LEU A 30 10.36 8.81 5.30
N ALA A 31 11.65 8.74 5.61
CA ALA A 31 12.62 9.82 5.46
C ALA A 31 12.87 10.22 4.00
N ASP A 32 12.84 9.27 3.05
CA ASP A 32 13.04 9.52 1.62
C ASP A 32 11.76 10.01 0.91
N LEU A 33 10.60 9.83 1.52
CA LEU A 33 9.36 10.36 0.98
C LEU A 33 9.32 11.89 1.04
N PRO A 34 8.84 12.56 -0.01
CA PRO A 34 8.60 14.01 0.03
C PRO A 34 7.57 14.34 1.13
N ASP A 35 7.70 15.51 1.77
CA ASP A 35 6.88 15.89 2.93
C ASP A 35 5.37 15.76 2.68
N ALA A 36 4.90 16.08 1.48
CA ALA A 36 3.49 15.92 1.09
C ALA A 36 3.03 14.44 1.07
N ALA A 37 3.89 13.54 0.59
CA ALA A 37 3.60 12.10 0.58
C ALA A 37 3.69 11.53 2.00
N ARG A 38 4.70 11.93 2.78
CA ARG A 38 4.84 11.56 4.19
C ARG A 38 3.60 11.96 5.01
N ALA A 39 3.16 13.21 4.91
CA ALA A 39 1.98 13.70 5.60
C ALA A 39 0.71 12.93 5.21
N SER A 40 0.60 12.55 3.92
CA SER A 40 -0.51 11.74 3.43
C SER A 40 -0.48 10.33 4.02
N VAL A 41 0.68 9.67 4.03
CA VAL A 41 0.86 8.34 4.66
C VAL A 41 0.53 8.40 6.15
N GLU A 42 1.06 9.38 6.87
CA GLU A 42 0.77 9.57 8.29
C GLU A 42 -0.72 9.82 8.54
N ALA A 43 -1.39 10.61 7.70
CA ALA A 43 -2.83 10.83 7.78
C ALA A 43 -3.63 9.53 7.57
N LEU A 44 -3.19 8.66 6.66
CA LEU A 44 -3.80 7.34 6.46
C LEU A 44 -3.64 6.43 7.69
N PHE A 45 -2.47 6.44 8.35
CA PHE A 45 -2.25 5.68 9.58
C PHE A 45 -2.99 6.27 10.79
N ARG A 46 -3.14 7.60 10.86
CA ARG A 46 -3.85 8.31 11.93
C ARG A 46 -5.36 8.15 11.80
N LYS A 47 -5.89 8.21 10.58
CA LYS A 47 -7.31 8.05 10.27
C LYS A 47 -7.46 6.99 9.18
N PRO A 48 -7.29 5.71 9.53
CA PRO A 48 -7.46 4.65 8.56
C PRO A 48 -8.88 4.73 7.99
N PRO A 49 -9.03 4.64 6.65
CA PRO A 49 -10.36 4.58 6.06
C PRO A 49 -11.12 3.41 6.69
N PRO A 50 -12.44 3.54 6.87
CA PRO A 50 -13.24 2.47 7.45
C PRO A 50 -12.96 1.19 6.67
N LYS A 51 -12.58 0.14 7.38
CA LYS A 51 -12.29 -1.20 6.85
C LYS A 51 -13.57 -1.68 6.16
N ARG A 52 -13.82 -1.27 4.91
CA ARG A 52 -15.06 -1.55 4.19
C ARG A 52 -15.08 -3.05 3.96
N ARG A 53 -15.75 -3.74 4.87
CA ARG A 53 -16.06 -5.16 4.84
C ARG A 53 -17.20 -5.38 3.85
N SER A 54 -17.00 -5.03 2.58
CA SER A 54 -17.93 -5.33 1.48
C SER A 54 -17.25 -5.09 0.14
N PRO A 55 -17.39 -6.00 -0.85
CA PRO A 55 -16.91 -5.80 -2.20
C PRO A 55 -17.70 -4.64 -2.81
N SER A 56 -17.15 -3.43 -2.67
CA SER A 56 -17.69 -2.29 -3.40
C SER A 56 -17.34 -2.55 -4.86
N THR A 57 -18.36 -2.48 -5.71
CA THR A 57 -18.44 -2.68 -7.17
C THR A 57 -17.47 -1.83 -8.01
N ALA A 58 -16.22 -1.67 -7.58
CA ALA A 58 -15.09 -1.24 -8.38
C ALA A 58 -14.26 -2.50 -8.64
N ALA A 59 -14.71 -3.30 -9.60
CA ALA A 59 -14.18 -4.62 -9.89
C ALA A 59 -12.74 -4.64 -10.44
N ASP A 60 -12.10 -3.48 -10.62
CA ASP A 60 -10.86 -3.35 -11.41
C ASP A 60 -9.76 -2.49 -10.76
N GLY A 61 -9.94 -2.02 -9.51
CA GLY A 61 -8.96 -1.18 -8.83
C GLY A 61 -7.90 -1.97 -8.07
N PHE A 62 -6.62 -1.61 -8.22
CA PHE A 62 -5.55 -2.12 -7.37
C PHE A 62 -5.77 -1.68 -5.91
N ARG A 63 -5.56 -2.59 -4.95
CA ARG A 63 -5.45 -2.23 -3.53
C ARG A 63 -3.99 -2.20 -3.13
N TYR A 64 -3.66 -1.45 -2.09
CA TYR A 64 -2.32 -1.38 -1.55
C TYR A 64 -2.39 -1.63 -0.04
N ARG A 65 -1.51 -2.50 0.44
CA ARG A 65 -1.25 -2.73 1.84
C ARG A 65 0.01 -1.95 2.22
N LEU A 66 -0.18 -0.97 3.09
CA LEU A 66 0.88 -0.15 3.64
C LEU A 66 1.18 -0.69 5.04
N ARG A 67 2.45 -0.95 5.33
CA ARG A 67 2.91 -1.46 6.62
C ARG A 67 4.11 -0.68 7.08
N CYS A 68 4.09 -0.17 8.29
CA CYS A 68 5.23 0.54 8.88
C CYS A 68 5.30 0.28 10.40
N GLU A 69 6.47 0.51 10.98
CA GLU A 69 6.70 0.42 12.41
C GLU A 69 6.53 1.80 13.06
N ILE A 70 5.46 1.98 13.85
CA ILE A 70 5.20 3.24 14.57
C ILE A 70 5.32 2.95 16.06
N ASP A 71 6.21 3.66 16.75
CA ASP A 71 6.47 3.48 18.19
C ASP A 71 6.85 2.03 18.59
N GLY A 72 7.52 1.30 17.70
CA GLY A 72 7.89 -0.11 17.92
C GLY A 72 6.76 -1.12 17.68
N GLU A 73 5.58 -0.66 17.23
CA GLU A 73 4.48 -1.51 16.82
C GLU A 73 4.34 -1.56 15.29
N GLU A 74 4.25 -2.77 14.73
CA GLU A 74 3.94 -2.95 13.31
C GLU A 74 2.47 -2.56 13.07
N ARG A 75 2.25 -1.46 12.34
CA ARG A 75 0.93 -1.03 11.89
C ARG A 75 0.78 -1.34 10.41
N SER A 76 -0.34 -1.98 10.06
CA SER A 76 -0.70 -2.25 8.67
C SER A 76 -2.10 -1.74 8.36
N ILE A 77 -2.24 -1.10 7.21
CA ILE A 77 -3.50 -0.59 6.67
C ILE A 77 -3.64 -0.99 5.21
N GLU A 78 -4.88 -1.23 4.78
CA GLU A 78 -5.20 -1.53 3.39
C GLU A 78 -6.01 -0.37 2.82
N VAL A 79 -5.54 0.20 1.72
CA VAL A 79 -6.12 1.37 1.09
C VAL A 79 -6.28 1.14 -0.41
N ALA A 80 -7.16 1.91 -1.05
CA ALA A 80 -7.28 1.90 -2.51
C ALA A 80 -6.10 2.63 -3.14
N GLU A 81 -5.76 2.31 -4.39
CA GLU A 81 -4.74 3.01 -5.17
C GLU A 81 -4.90 4.54 -5.15
N THR A 82 -6.13 5.03 -5.25
CA THR A 82 -6.44 6.46 -5.26
C THR A 82 -6.09 7.19 -3.96
N ALA A 83 -5.92 6.47 -2.86
CA ALA A 83 -5.51 7.02 -1.57
C ALA A 83 -3.99 6.96 -1.36
N VAL A 84 -3.26 6.20 -2.18
CA VAL A 84 -1.80 6.05 -2.06
C VAL A 84 -1.10 7.20 -2.80
N PRO A 85 -0.14 7.90 -2.17
CA PRO A 85 0.65 8.90 -2.88
C PRO A 85 1.46 8.29 -4.02
N ALA A 86 1.57 9.00 -5.14
CA ALA A 86 2.30 8.51 -6.32
C ALA A 86 3.76 8.11 -6.04
N ALA A 87 4.44 8.80 -5.12
CA ALA A 87 5.80 8.45 -4.71
C ALA A 87 5.88 7.06 -4.04
N VAL A 88 4.83 6.68 -3.31
CA VAL A 88 4.74 5.39 -2.62
C VAL A 88 4.40 4.28 -3.60
N SER A 89 3.47 4.51 -4.52
CA SER A 89 3.15 3.52 -5.58
C SER A 89 4.27 3.37 -6.60
N ALA A 90 5.04 4.42 -6.89
CA ALA A 90 6.22 4.37 -7.76
C ALA A 90 7.37 3.52 -7.20
N CYS A 91 7.42 3.30 -5.89
CA CYS A 91 8.39 2.40 -5.26
C CYS A 91 8.01 0.92 -5.43
N VAL A 92 6.75 0.63 -5.77
CA VAL A 92 6.29 -0.74 -5.96
C VAL A 92 6.78 -1.25 -7.32
N HIS A 93 7.50 -2.37 -7.29
CA HIS A 93 7.95 -3.08 -8.47
C HIS A 93 7.33 -4.48 -8.53
N ASP A 94 7.14 -4.96 -9.76
CA ASP A 94 6.62 -6.30 -10.03
C ASP A 94 7.76 -7.32 -10.04
N GLU A 95 7.71 -8.29 -9.14
CA GLU A 95 8.67 -9.39 -9.02
C GLU A 95 8.00 -10.72 -9.37
N LEU A 96 8.70 -11.55 -10.15
CA LEU A 96 8.24 -12.89 -10.51
C LEU A 96 8.61 -13.89 -9.40
N ILE A 97 7.65 -14.69 -8.94
CA ILE A 97 7.80 -15.76 -7.93
C ILE A 97 7.67 -17.16 -8.52
#